data_AF-A0A176RUF3-F1
#
_entry.id   AF-A0A176RUF3-F1
#
_cell.length_a   1.000
_cell.length_b   1.000
_cell.length_c   1.000
_cell.angle_alpha   90.00
_cell.angle_beta   90.00
_cell.angle_gamma   90.00
#
_symmetry.space_group_name_H-M   'P 1'
#
loop_
_entity.id
_entity.type
_entity.pdbx_description
1 polymer ?
#
loop_
_entity_poly.entity_id
_entity_poly.type
_entity_poly.pdbx_seq_one_letter_code
_entity_poly.pdbx_strand_id
1 'polypeptide(L)'
;MMEGFKAAEARFRSVPTLIRKYFSYDEAEHTGHSVYLWESEEAARNFFNDEFVAQFKEKFGATPELFYVDTLMVVDNEAEKTTFNE
;
A
#
# COMPACT_ATOMS: atom_id res chain seq x y z
N MET A 1 5.72 -15.98 -6.97
CA MET A 1 5.55 -14.75 -6.17
C MET A 1 5.33 -13.52 -7.05
N MET A 2 6.27 -13.17 -7.94
CA MET A 2 6.17 -11.98 -8.80
C MET A 2 4.91 -11.91 -9.68
N GLU A 3 4.43 -13.04 -10.22
CA GLU A 3 3.19 -13.05 -11.03
C GLU A 3 1.94 -12.64 -10.23
N GLY A 4 1.88 -13.01 -8.95
CA GLY A 4 0.80 -12.58 -8.07
C GLY A 4 0.82 -11.07 -7.80
N PHE A 5 2.01 -10.47 -7.73
CA PHE A 5 2.16 -9.02 -7.60
C PHE A 5 1.80 -8.29 -8.89
N LYS A 6 2.19 -8.81 -10.06
CA LYS A 6 1.80 -8.26 -11.37
C LYS A 6 0.28 -8.29 -11.56
N ALA A 7 -0.39 -9.36 -11.13
CA ALA A 7 -1.86 -9.44 -11.17
C ALA A 7 -2.55 -8.37 -10.32
N ALA A 8 -1.86 -7.83 -9.31
CA ALA A 8 -2.38 -6.78 -8.45
C ALA A 8 -2.16 -5.36 -9.02
N GLU A 9 -1.25 -5.19 -9.99
CA GLU A 9 -0.90 -3.89 -10.59
C GLU A 9 -2.15 -3.15 -11.08
N ALA A 10 -2.97 -3.83 -11.89
CA ALA A 10 -4.15 -3.23 -12.50
C ALA A 10 -5.14 -2.70 -11.45
N ARG A 11 -5.34 -3.45 -10.34
CA ARG A 11 -6.21 -3.04 -9.24
C ARG A 11 -5.69 -1.77 -8.57
N PHE A 12 -4.39 -1.68 -8.30
CA PHE A 12 -3.85 -0.50 -7.61
C PHE A 12 -3.74 0.71 -8.52
N ARG A 13 -3.42 0.53 -9.81
CA ARG A 13 -3.49 1.62 -10.80
C ARG A 13 -4.88 2.22 -10.97
N SER A 14 -5.93 1.43 -10.77
CA SER A 14 -7.31 1.89 -10.94
C SER A 14 -7.86 2.65 -9.73
N VAL A 15 -7.10 2.82 -8.65
CA VAL A 15 -7.54 3.56 -7.45
C VAL A 15 -7.09 5.01 -7.58
N PRO A 16 -7.99 5.97 -7.90
CA PRO A 16 -7.57 7.34 -8.22
C PRO A 16 -6.95 8.07 -7.03
N THR A 17 -7.37 7.73 -5.82
CA THR A 17 -6.97 8.37 -4.56
C THR A 17 -5.65 7.82 -4.01
N LEU A 18 -5.13 6.74 -4.61
CA LEU A 18 -3.84 6.13 -4.26
C LEU A 18 -2.72 6.84 -5.02
N ILE A 19 -1.88 7.59 -4.31
CA ILE A 19 -0.76 8.32 -4.89
C ILE A 19 0.41 7.37 -5.17
N ARG A 20 0.72 6.47 -4.22
CA ARG A 20 1.86 5.56 -4.35
C ARG A 20 1.68 4.29 -3.54
N LYS A 21 2.19 3.18 -4.07
CA LYS A 21 2.32 1.91 -3.35
C LYS A 21 3.70 1.31 -3.57
N TYR A 22 4.30 0.84 -2.48
CA TYR A 22 5.52 0.04 -2.51
C TYR A 22 5.18 -1.40 -2.14
N PHE A 23 5.55 -2.36 -2.99
CA PHE A 23 5.48 -3.79 -2.67
C PHE A 23 6.83 -4.21 -2.11
N SER A 24 6.84 -4.77 -0.91
CA SER A 24 8.04 -5.25 -0.24
C SER A 24 7.79 -6.65 0.33
N TYR A 25 8.83 -7.47 0.39
CA TYR A 25 8.77 -8.79 1.00
C TYR A 25 10.07 -9.03 1.75
N ASP A 26 9.94 -9.42 3.01
CA ASP A 26 11.04 -9.88 3.85
C ASP A 26 11.15 -11.40 3.68
N GLU A 27 12.25 -11.85 3.06
CA GLU A 27 12.50 -13.27 2.86
C GLU A 27 12.87 -14.00 4.14
N ALA A 28 13.52 -13.35 5.10
CA ALA A 28 13.98 -13.97 6.34
C ALA A 28 12.79 -14.26 7.28
N GLU A 29 11.89 -13.29 7.40
CA GLU A 29 10.69 -13.39 8.23
C GLU A 29 9.45 -13.89 7.44
N HIS A 30 9.64 -14.23 6.17
CA HIS A 30 8.59 -14.65 5.23
C HIS A 30 7.35 -13.72 5.21
N THR A 31 7.56 -12.42 5.40
CA THR A 31 6.48 -11.44 5.63
C THR A 31 6.39 -10.43 4.50
N GLY A 32 5.16 -10.16 4.04
CA GLY A 32 4.90 -9.10 3.06
C GLY A 32 4.70 -7.75 3.74
N HIS A 33 5.39 -6.73 3.24
CA HIS A 33 5.21 -5.34 3.68
C HIS A 33 4.71 -4.48 2.54
N SER A 34 3.87 -3.49 2.85
CA SER A 34 3.43 -2.51 1.85
C SER A 34 3.29 -1.14 2.48
N VAL A 35 3.88 -0.15 1.82
CA VAL A 35 3.77 1.25 2.22
C VAL A 35 2.91 1.96 1.18
N TYR A 36 1.95 2.74 1.64
CA TYR A 36 1.00 3.44 0.79
C TYR A 36 1.05 4.94 1.10
N LEU A 37 1.01 5.75 0.05
CA LEU A 37 0.74 7.17 0.13
C LEU A 37 -0.62 7.44 -0.49
N TRP A 38 -1.53 8.00 0.30
CA TRP A 38 -2.91 8.32 -0.07
C TRP A 38 -3.11 9.82 -0.06
N GLU A 39 -4.11 10.31 -0.81
CA GLU A 39 -4.51 11.71 -0.76
C GLU A 39 -5.12 12.13 0.59
N SER A 40 -5.66 11.17 1.36
CA SER A 40 -6.22 11.38 2.69
C SER A 40 -6.29 10.06 3.48
N GLU A 41 -6.38 10.16 4.81
CA GLU A 41 -6.64 9.00 5.67
C GLU A 41 -8.01 8.37 5.37
N GLU A 42 -9.02 9.19 5.07
CA GLU A 42 -10.36 8.71 4.70
C GLU A 42 -10.31 7.83 3.44
N ALA A 43 -9.57 8.24 2.41
CA ALA A 43 -9.36 7.44 1.20
C ALA A 43 -8.69 6.09 1.52
N ALA A 44 -7.69 6.09 2.40
CA ALA A 44 -7.03 4.87 2.84
C ALA A 44 -8.00 3.94 3.57
N ARG A 45 -8.80 4.47 4.51
CA ARG A 45 -9.78 3.69 5.29
C ARG A 45 -10.90 3.12 4.43
N ASN A 46 -11.37 3.88 3.44
CA ASN A 46 -12.37 3.40 2.48
C ASN A 46 -11.84 2.22 1.66
N PHE A 47 -10.54 2.21 1.34
CA PHE A 47 -9.91 1.10 0.64
C PHE A 47 -9.67 -0.12 1.56
N PHE A 48 -9.16 0.12 2.78
CA PHE A 48 -8.85 -0.92 3.77
C PHE A 48 -10.03 -1.18 4.71
N ASN A 49 -11.18 -1.51 4.13
CA ASN A 49 -12.38 -1.88 4.88
C ASN A 49 -12.36 -3.36 5.31
N ASP A 50 -13.39 -3.77 6.04
CA ASP A 50 -13.53 -5.15 6.54
C ASP A 50 -13.57 -6.18 5.41
N GLU A 51 -14.11 -5.83 4.24
CA GLU A 51 -14.14 -6.69 3.07
C GLU A 51 -12.73 -6.95 2.53
N PHE A 52 -11.88 -5.92 2.47
CA PHE A 52 -10.48 -6.07 2.09
C PHE A 52 -9.76 -7.02 3.06
N VAL A 53 -9.95 -6.83 4.37
CA VAL A 53 -9.31 -7.68 5.39
C VAL A 53 -9.77 -9.13 5.25
N ALA A 54 -11.06 -9.36 5.01
CA ALA A 54 -11.61 -10.69 4.78
C ALA A 54 -11.02 -11.35 3.52
N GLN A 55 -11.01 -10.64 2.39
CA GLN A 55 -10.41 -11.12 1.14
C GLN A 55 -8.91 -11.41 1.29
N PHE A 56 -8.19 -10.56 2.02
CA PHE A 56 -6.76 -10.73 2.28
C PHE A 56 -6.52 -11.99 3.11
N LYS A 57 -7.32 -12.21 4.16
CA LYS A 57 -7.24 -13.41 5.00
C LYS A 57 -7.54 -14.68 4.21
N GLU A 58 -8.56 -14.66 3.35
CA GLU A 58 -8.89 -15.79 2.47
C GLU A 58 -7.74 -16.10 1.50
N LYS A 59 -7.18 -15.07 0.87
CA LYS A 59 -6.15 -15.24 -0.17
C LYS A 59 -4.78 -15.62 0.37
N PHE A 60 -4.38 -15.05 1.51
CA PHE A 60 -3.02 -15.16 2.05
C PHE A 60 -2.94 -15.94 3.36
N GLY A 61 -4.08 -16.34 3.94
CA GLY A 61 -4.12 -17.07 5.22
C GLY A 61 -3.69 -16.25 6.44
N ALA A 62 -3.51 -14.94 6.28
CA ALA A 62 -3.01 -14.03 7.31
C ALA A 62 -3.91 -12.80 7.43
N THR A 63 -4.03 -12.25 8.64
CA THR A 63 -4.70 -10.97 8.86
C THR A 63 -3.65 -9.86 8.75
N PRO A 64 -3.84 -8.84 7.89
CA PRO A 64 -2.88 -7.74 7.78
C PRO A 64 -2.96 -6.84 9.02
N GLU A 65 -1.79 -6.37 9.46
CA GLU A 65 -1.71 -5.26 10.42
C GLU A 65 -1.76 -3.93 9.68
N LEU A 66 -2.63 -3.04 10.10
CA LEU A 66 -2.84 -1.73 9.49
C LEU A 66 -2.61 -0.64 10.53
N PHE A 67 -1.74 0.30 10.21
CA PHE A 67 -1.53 1.52 10.98
C PHE A 67 -1.50 2.72 10.03
N TYR A 68 -1.94 3.87 10.53
CA TYR A 68 -2.12 5.10 9.75
C TYR A 68 -1.28 6.20 10.40
N VAL A 69 -0.50 6.90 9.59
CA VAL A 69 0.37 7.98 10.02
C VAL A 69 0.43 9.05 8.93
N ASP A 70 0.59 10.29 9.35
CA ASP A 70 0.79 11.40 8.42
C ASP A 70 2.19 11.33 7.79
N THR A 71 2.24 11.51 6.47
CA THR A 71 3.50 11.63 5.74
C THR A 71 3.85 13.10 5.61
N LEU A 72 4.76 13.62 6.42
CA LEU A 72 5.11 15.05 6.39
C LEU A 72 5.86 15.48 5.11
N MET A 73 6.69 14.59 4.57
CA MET A 73 7.54 14.88 3.41
C MET A 73 7.90 13.61 2.65
N VAL A 74 8.02 13.73 1.33
CA VAL A 74 8.51 12.69 0.42
C VAL A 74 9.71 13.22 -0.34
N VAL A 75 10.86 12.56 -0.21
CA VAL A 75 12.07 12.85 -0.98
C VAL A 75 12.23 11.77 -2.05
N ASP A 76 12.28 12.18 -3.32
CA ASP A 76 12.37 11.33 -4.49
C ASP A 76 13.59 11.73 -5.32
N ASN A 77 14.72 11.06 -5.07
CA ASN A 77 16.00 11.39 -5.73
C ASN A 77 16.01 10.99 -7.21
N GLU A 78 15.23 9.99 -7.61
CA GLU A 78 15.15 9.58 -9.03
C GLU A 78 14.45 10.67 -9.86
N ALA A 79 13.41 11.28 -9.29
CA ALA A 79 12.68 12.38 -9.90
C ALA A 79 13.26 13.77 -9.59
N GLU A 80 14.37 13.85 -8.83
CA GLU A 80 14.92 15.10 -8.28
C GLU A 80 13.85 16.00 -7.62
N LYS A 81 12.90 15.39 -6.90
CA LYS A 81 11.70 16.06 -6.37
C LYS A 81 11.55 15.85 -4.87
N THR A 82 11.20 16.92 -4.17
CA THR A 82 10.68 16.84 -2.80
C THR A 82 9.24 17.34 -2.77
N THR A 83 8.37 16.57 -2.11
CA THR A 83 6.96 16.95 -1.86
C THR A 83 6.78 17.13 -0.35
N PHE A 84 6.24 18.26 0.06
CA PHE A 84 5.80 18.52 1.44
C PHE A 84 4.29 18.31 1.50
N ASN A 85 3.81 17.58 2.50
CA ASN A 85 2.38 17.47 2.76
C ASN A 85 2.12 18.26 4.05
N GLU A 86 1.50 19.43 3.90
CA GLU A 86 1.08 20.31 4.99
C GLU A 86 -0.37 20.06 5.39
#